data_AF-A0A4Q6BH84-F1
#
_entry.id   AF-A0A4Q6BH84-F1
#
_cell.length_a   1.000
_cell.length_b   1.000
_cell.length_c   1.000
_cell.angle_alpha   90.00
_cell.angle_beta   90.00
_cell.angle_gamma   90.00
#
_symmetry.space_group_name_H-M   'P 1'
#
loop_
_entity.id
_entity.type
_entity.pdbx_description
1 polymer ?
#
loop_
_entity_poly.entity_id
_entity_poly.type
_entity_poly.pdbx_seq_one_letter_code
_entity_poly.pdbx_strand_id
1 'polypeptide(L)'
;MKLAVLALLLAVGCGGGLGAARSDFEAGHYGEARERLEKLEPESKRWSETERARYALYRGLVHHALGDRPRAATWLREAKRLEDARPNTLSADDQARLGLALESLGPDGVSAE
;
A
#
# COMPACT_ATOMS: atom_id res chain seq x y z
N MET A 1 20.53 2.15 40.65
CA MET A 1 20.95 2.32 39.23
C MET A 1 20.78 0.99 38.53
N LYS A 2 19.61 0.71 37.95
CA LYS A 2 19.33 -0.51 37.17
C LYS A 2 19.36 -0.13 35.70
N LEU A 3 20.57 -0.11 35.16
CA LEU A 3 20.85 0.03 33.74
C LEU A 3 20.59 -1.30 33.04
N ALA A 4 20.16 -1.17 31.79
CA ALA A 4 20.12 -2.21 30.77
C ALA A 4 19.05 -3.30 30.98
N VAL A 5 18.06 -3.28 30.09
CA VAL A 5 17.66 -4.41 29.23
C VAL A 5 16.25 -4.09 28.75
N LEU A 6 16.14 -3.40 27.61
CA LEU A 6 15.16 -3.71 26.57
C LEU A 6 15.47 -2.90 25.29
N ALA A 7 16.69 -3.05 24.79
CA ALA A 7 17.04 -2.62 23.45
C ALA A 7 16.96 -3.85 22.54
N LEU A 8 15.74 -4.26 22.18
CA LEU A 8 15.55 -5.30 21.16
C LEU A 8 14.23 -5.03 20.43
N LEU A 9 14.35 -4.45 19.23
CA LEU A 9 13.49 -4.59 18.04
C LEU A 9 13.75 -3.46 17.02
N LEU A 10 15.03 -3.17 16.72
CA LEU A 10 15.42 -2.28 15.61
C LEU A 10 15.93 -3.08 14.42
N ALA A 11 15.11 -4.01 13.93
CA ALA A 11 15.34 -4.70 12.67
C ALA A 11 14.11 -4.56 11.77
N VAL A 12 13.73 -3.32 11.44
CA VAL A 12 12.88 -3.06 10.27
C VAL A 12 13.84 -2.78 9.12
N GLY A 13 14.20 -3.83 8.41
CA GLY A 13 15.02 -3.73 7.22
C GLY A 13 14.30 -2.92 6.15
N CYS A 14 14.99 -1.93 5.60
CA CYS A 14 14.62 -1.25 4.36
C CYS A 14 14.23 -2.32 3.32
N GLY A 15 12.97 -2.35 2.91
CA GLY A 15 12.44 -3.28 1.90
C GLY A 15 11.59 -4.45 2.41
N GLY A 16 11.67 -4.84 3.69
CA GLY A 16 10.91 -5.98 4.22
C GLY A 16 9.45 -5.65 4.58
N GLY A 17 9.21 -4.43 5.05
CA GLY A 17 7.89 -4.03 5.56
C GLY A 17 6.78 -4.05 4.52
N LEU A 18 7.07 -3.59 3.29
CA LEU A 18 6.08 -3.59 2.21
C LEU A 18 5.76 -5.01 1.73
N GLY A 19 6.75 -5.91 1.69
CA GLY A 19 6.54 -7.32 1.39
C GLY A 19 5.63 -8.00 2.40
N ALA A 20 5.87 -7.77 3.70
CA ALA A 20 5.00 -8.29 4.76
C ALA A 20 3.56 -7.74 4.66
N ALA A 21 3.39 -6.45 4.32
CA ALA A 21 2.05 -5.88 4.16
C ALA A 21 1.30 -6.49 2.98
N ARG A 22 2.01 -6.76 1.88
CA ARG A 22 1.47 -7.49 0.73
C ARG A 22 1.05 -8.90 1.14
N SER A 23 1.88 -9.62 1.90
CA SER A 23 1.52 -10.97 2.37
C SER A 23 0.30 -10.95 3.29
N ASP A 24 0.21 -9.96 4.19
CA ASP A 24 -0.98 -9.76 5.04
C ASP A 24 -2.23 -9.52 4.17
N PHE A 25 -2.14 -8.69 3.13
CA PHE A 25 -3.24 -8.45 2.17
C PHE A 25 -3.63 -9.73 1.39
N GLU A 26 -2.66 -10.48 0.87
CA GLU A 26 -2.90 -11.72 0.12
C GLU A 26 -3.54 -12.80 1.00
N ALA A 27 -3.26 -12.79 2.31
CA ALA A 27 -3.88 -13.67 3.29
C ALA A 27 -5.28 -13.22 3.75
N GLY A 28 -5.77 -12.06 3.31
CA GLY A 28 -7.05 -11.48 3.77
C GLY A 28 -6.98 -10.76 5.12
N HIS A 29 -5.78 -10.60 5.70
CA HIS A 29 -5.52 -9.88 6.95
C HIS A 29 -5.45 -8.36 6.71
N TYR A 30 -6.56 -7.78 6.27
CA TYR A 30 -6.59 -6.38 5.81
C TYR A 30 -6.33 -5.36 6.94
N GLY A 31 -6.68 -5.69 8.19
CA GLY A 31 -6.40 -4.85 9.35
C GLY A 31 -4.90 -4.72 9.62
N GLU A 32 -4.21 -5.86 9.65
CA GLU A 32 -2.77 -5.99 9.85
C GLU A 32 -1.99 -5.34 8.69
N ALA A 33 -2.44 -5.58 7.46
CA ALA A 33 -1.89 -4.94 6.28
C ALA A 33 -1.99 -3.42 6.38
N ARG A 34 -3.16 -2.89 6.78
CA ARG A 34 -3.37 -1.44 6.98
C ARG A 34 -2.39 -0.88 8.01
N GLU A 35 -2.35 -1.47 9.21
CA GLU A 35 -1.48 -0.99 10.28
C GLU A 35 0.00 -0.97 9.86
N ARG A 36 0.42 -2.01 9.14
CA ARG A 36 1.81 -2.08 8.65
C ARG A 36 2.09 -1.01 7.61
N LEU A 37 1.20 -0.80 6.65
CA LEU A 37 1.39 0.22 5.63
C LEU A 37 1.34 1.64 6.21
N GLU A 38 0.54 1.88 7.26
CA GLU A 38 0.52 3.16 7.98
C GLU A 38 1.87 3.44 8.66
N LYS A 39 2.48 2.42 9.28
CA LYS A 39 3.82 2.54 9.89
C LYS A 39 4.93 2.83 8.86
N LEU A 40 4.75 2.42 7.60
CA LEU A 40 5.71 2.64 6.52
C LEU A 40 5.59 4.03 5.88
N GLU A 41 4.51 4.78 6.14
CA GLU A 41 4.22 6.04 5.45
C GLU A 41 5.35 7.08 5.55
N PRO A 42 6.01 7.30 6.72
CA PRO A 42 7.10 8.26 6.80
C PRO A 42 8.31 7.88 5.93
N GLU A 43 8.64 6.59 5.87
CA GLU A 43 9.75 6.06 5.09
C GLU A 43 9.43 6.07 3.58
N SER A 44 8.17 5.78 3.23
CA SER A 44 7.70 5.70 1.84
C SER A 44 7.97 6.96 1.02
N LYS A 45 8.08 8.12 1.67
CA LYS A 45 8.37 9.41 1.03
C LYS A 45 9.77 9.48 0.40
N ARG A 46 10.69 8.60 0.82
CA ARG A 46 12.08 8.54 0.33
C ARG A 46 12.32 7.37 -0.62
N TRP A 47 11.32 6.53 -0.83
CA TRP A 47 11.43 5.35 -1.69
C TRP A 47 11.50 5.71 -3.17
N SER A 48 12.00 4.75 -3.96
CA SER A 48 11.97 4.83 -5.42
C SER A 48 10.53 4.92 -5.93
N GLU A 49 10.33 5.43 -7.16
CA GLU A 49 8.99 5.49 -7.78
C GLU A 49 8.33 4.12 -7.86
N THR A 50 9.10 3.08 -8.15
CA THR A 50 8.63 1.68 -8.18
C THR A 50 8.09 1.22 -6.82
N GLU A 51 8.83 1.50 -5.74
CA GLU A 51 8.36 1.18 -4.38
C GLU A 51 7.17 2.04 -3.96
N ARG A 52 7.17 3.32 -4.31
CA ARG A 52 6.05 4.23 -4.06
C ARG A 52 4.78 3.82 -4.80
N ALA A 53 4.90 3.34 -6.03
CA ALA A 53 3.78 2.84 -6.83
C ALA A 53 3.16 1.60 -6.18
N ARG A 54 3.98 0.62 -5.81
CA ARG A 54 3.51 -0.58 -5.08
C ARG A 54 2.89 -0.22 -3.74
N TYR A 55 3.54 0.66 -2.97
CA TYR A 55 3.01 1.14 -1.70
C TYR A 55 1.62 1.77 -1.84
N ALA A 56 1.47 2.69 -2.78
CA ALA A 56 0.19 3.33 -3.07
C ALA A 56 -0.86 2.30 -3.51
N LEU A 57 -0.49 1.33 -4.35
CA LEU A 57 -1.38 0.25 -4.76
C LEU A 57 -1.90 -0.54 -3.56
N TYR A 58 -1.02 -1.06 -2.71
CA TYR A 58 -1.44 -1.88 -1.57
C TYR A 58 -2.20 -1.08 -0.50
N ARG A 59 -1.87 0.21 -0.27
CA ARG A 59 -2.71 1.10 0.57
C ARG A 59 -4.11 1.22 -0.02
N GLY A 60 -4.21 1.44 -1.33
CA GLY A 60 -5.47 1.55 -2.04
C GLY A 60 -6.32 0.29 -1.97
N LEU A 61 -5.73 -0.86 -2.26
CA LEU A 61 -6.41 -2.17 -2.22
C LEU A 61 -6.87 -2.54 -0.81
N VAL A 62 -6.05 -2.27 0.21
CA VAL A 62 -6.44 -2.52 1.62
C VAL A 62 -7.62 -1.64 2.03
N HIS A 63 -7.61 -0.34 1.69
CA HIS A 63 -8.76 0.52 1.96
C HIS A 63 -10.00 0.10 1.18
N HIS A 64 -9.84 -0.36 -0.07
CA HIS A 64 -10.93 -0.87 -0.89
C HIS A 64 -11.57 -2.12 -0.24
N ALA A 65 -10.75 -3.09 0.17
CA ALA A 65 -11.21 -4.30 0.86
C ALA A 65 -11.91 -4.01 2.20
N LEU A 66 -11.51 -2.93 2.89
CA LEU A 66 -12.13 -2.47 4.13
C LEU A 66 -13.38 -1.60 3.91
N GLY A 67 -13.79 -1.34 2.66
CA GLY A 67 -14.93 -0.49 2.32
C GLY A 67 -14.68 1.01 2.44
N ASP A 68 -13.44 1.44 2.71
CA ASP A 68 -13.07 2.86 2.78
C ASP A 68 -12.79 3.40 1.37
N ARG A 69 -13.88 3.62 0.63
CA ARG A 69 -13.84 4.08 -0.77
C ARG A 69 -13.05 5.38 -0.97
N PRO A 70 -13.23 6.44 -0.14
CA PRO A 70 -12.49 7.69 -0.34
C PRO A 70 -10.97 7.51 -0.22
N ARG A 71 -10.49 6.75 0.77
CA ARG A 71 -9.06 6.47 0.91
C ARG A 71 -8.56 5.53 -0.17
N ALA A 72 -9.34 4.51 -0.54
CA ALA A 72 -9.02 3.63 -1.64
C ALA A 72 -8.76 4.42 -2.93
N ALA A 73 -9.70 5.31 -3.30
CA ALA A 73 -9.59 6.12 -4.49
C ALA A 73 -8.35 7.03 -4.47
N THR A 74 -8.05 7.64 -3.32
CA THR A 74 -6.87 8.50 -3.17
C THR A 74 -5.58 7.75 -3.49
N TRP A 75 -5.40 6.57 -2.90
CA TRP A 75 -4.17 5.80 -3.05
C TRP A 75 -4.08 5.09 -4.42
N LEU A 76 -5.18 4.55 -4.93
CA LEU A 76 -5.20 3.90 -6.25
C LEU A 76 -4.93 4.93 -7.37
N ARG A 77 -5.44 6.16 -7.25
CA ARG A 77 -5.09 7.23 -8.20
C ARG A 77 -3.61 7.62 -8.14
N GLU A 78 -3.00 7.63 -6.96
CA GLU A 78 -1.54 7.86 -6.85
C GLU A 78 -0.73 6.72 -7.48
N ALA A 79 -1.14 5.46 -7.28
CA ALA A 79 -0.50 4.32 -7.94
C ALA A 79 -0.61 4.43 -9.46
N LYS A 80 -1.80 4.75 -9.98
CA LYS A 80 -2.05 5.00 -11.41
C LYS A 80 -1.19 6.12 -11.96
N ARG A 81 -1.09 7.24 -11.24
CA ARG A 81 -0.28 8.39 -11.64
C ARG A 81 1.20 8.04 -11.74
N LEU A 82 1.72 7.24 -10.81
CA LEU A 82 3.13 6.79 -10.84
C LEU A 82 3.40 5.82 -12.00
N GLU A 83 2.49 4.88 -12.24
CA GLU A 83 2.59 3.93 -13.36
C GLU A 83 2.46 4.63 -14.72
N ASP A 84 1.57 5.61 -14.85
CA ASP A 84 1.42 6.39 -16.09
C ASP A 84 2.64 7.28 -16.37
N ALA A 85 3.25 7.83 -15.32
CA ALA A 85 4.46 8.64 -15.44
C ALA A 85 5.67 7.80 -15.85
N ARG A 86 5.73 6.55 -15.38
CA ARG A 86 6.80 5.61 -15.69
C ARG A 86 6.24 4.19 -15.87
N PRO A 87 6.00 3.76 -17.11
CA PRO A 87 5.49 2.43 -17.38
C PRO A 87 6.38 1.33 -16.81
N ASN A 88 5.75 0.25 -16.32
CA ASN A 88 6.37 -0.91 -15.69
C ASN A 88 6.97 -0.64 -14.29
N THR A 89 6.44 0.36 -13.55
CA THR A 89 6.73 0.48 -12.11
C THR A 89 5.98 -0.56 -11.28
N LEU A 90 4.84 -1.04 -11.78
CA LEU A 90 4.08 -2.15 -11.25
C LEU A 90 4.34 -3.42 -12.07
N SER A 91 4.23 -4.57 -11.41
CA SER A 91 4.18 -5.87 -12.11
C SER A 91 2.88 -6.02 -12.90
N ALA A 92 2.82 -6.94 -13.87
CA ALA A 92 1.61 -7.19 -14.65
C ALA A 92 0.40 -7.54 -13.75
N ASP A 93 0.62 -8.35 -12.71
CA ASP A 93 -0.43 -8.71 -11.75
C ASP A 93 -0.90 -7.49 -10.94
N ASP A 94 0.03 -6.63 -10.52
CA ASP A 94 -0.27 -5.41 -9.79
C ASP A 94 -1.01 -4.38 -10.68
N GLN A 95 -0.66 -4.29 -11.96
CA GLN A 95 -1.39 -3.48 -12.95
C GLN A 95 -2.82 -3.99 -13.14
N ALA A 96 -3.02 -5.31 -13.23
CA ALA A 96 -4.35 -5.91 -13.32
C ALA A 96 -5.19 -5.62 -12.07
N ARG A 97 -4.60 -5.78 -10.86
CA ARG A 97 -5.26 -5.42 -9.59
C ARG A 97 -5.63 -3.93 -9.54
N LEU A 98 -4.73 -3.05 -9.98
CA LEU A 98 -4.99 -1.61 -10.05
C LEU A 98 -6.17 -1.31 -10.99
N GLY A 99 -6.20 -1.92 -12.17
CA GLY A 99 -7.27 -1.75 -13.15
C GLY A 99 -8.63 -2.14 -12.59
N LEU A 100 -8.75 -3.36 -12.04
CA LEU A 100 -9.99 -3.86 -11.44
C LEU A 100 -10.48 -2.99 -10.27
N ALA A 101 -9.55 -2.55 -9.41
CA ALA A 101 -9.91 -1.72 -8.26
C ALA A 101 -10.40 -0.32 -8.67
N LEU A 102 -9.78 0.28 -9.70
CA LEU A 102 -10.23 1.57 -10.24
C LEU A 102 -11.58 1.46 -10.96
N GLU A 103 -11.79 0.39 -11.73
CA GLU A 103 -13.07 0.10 -12.38
C GLU A 103 -14.20 -0.05 -11.34
N SER A 104 -13.93 -0.79 -10.27
CA SER A 104 -14.88 -0.97 -9.15
C SER A 104 -15.26 0.35 -8.46
N LEU A 105 -14.37 1.34 -8.43
CA LEU A 105 -14.64 2.64 -7.81
C LEU A 105 -15.48 3.57 -8.69
N GLY A 106 -15.60 3.28 -9.99
CA GLY A 106 -16.28 4.12 -10.96
C GLY A 106 -15.50 5.40 -11.34
N PRO A 107 -15.99 6.17 -12.31
CA PRO A 107 -15.32 7.37 -12.84
C PRO A 107 -15.07 8.47 -11.79
N ASP A 108 -15.90 8.50 -10.74
CA ASP A 108 -15.85 9.55 -9.71
C ASP A 108 -15.05 9.13 -8.47
N GLY A 109 -14.69 7.84 -8.34
CA GLY A 109 -13.97 7.32 -7.19
C GLY A 109 -14.78 7.22 -5.89
N VAL A 110 -16.09 7.55 -5.92
CA VAL A 110 -16.95 7.61 -4.72
C VAL A 110 -18.33 6.96 -4.90
N SER A 111 -18.69 6.54 -6.12
CA SER A 111 -20.06 6.15 -6.44
C SER A 111 -20.20 4.63 -6.61
N ALA A 112 -20.87 3.99 -5.65
CA ALA A 112 -21.97 3.05 -5.88
C ALA A 112 -22.64 2.84 -4.52
N GLU A 113 -23.89 3.28 -4.47
CA GLU A 113 -24.88 3.05 -3.41
C GLU A 113 -25.00 1.58 -3.01
#